data_AF-A0A7J3L0J0-F1
#
_entry.id   AF-A0A7J3L0J0-F1
#
_cell.length_a   1.000
_cell.length_b   1.000
_cell.length_c   1.000
_cell.angle_alpha   90.00
_cell.angle_beta   90.00
_cell.angle_gamma   90.00
#
_symmetry.space_group_name_H-M   'P 1'
#
loop_
_entity.id
_entity.type
_entity.pdbx_description
1 polymer ?
#
loop_
_entity_poly.entity_id
_entity_poly.type
_entity_poly.pdbx_seq_one_letter_code
_entity_poly.pdbx_strand_id
1 'polypeptide(L)'
;MKNRTRLDNIVIKIKSIVNNNYFIGIISLLWFLYRSGTKPSRATYPCQRAALWTSYNFLILPTICFLSKTFNRLGLSKLYQKSPFKKLLAKNNLRIFVLIFAVLSAVSLATLFYFETLDKYPKIQHAAPGTGTSTVAIVRVGERSLEEALEEALNYLGGIESIVPEGAKVLIKPNIVDGSPTPTTTPPDIVEALVKIVKRRNPSVVWIAEGSSDWNTMGNFRKLGYFEVANRTGAVLVDLNYGELVDVPVEDGGIVYSSFTLNKIVTEADVFISVPVMKTHYLAILTLGMKNLVGIAPGTIYGRYGWAAKWKLHEEAVEKNDPYLGGVITDLCKARRIDLTIIDGRIGMEGYGPQRGTPVKMDLIIAGRDPVATDSIASLVMGFDPEKIPSIKIGSQRGLGTNDLSKIEVKGLSVKEVFRPFNCAVPEHREFQLKTQAESKTLIEFITVILITSTIFLFVLYMKF
;
A
#
# COMPACT_ATOMS: atom_id res chain seq x y z
N MET A 1 -40.86 -47.12 -25.51
CA MET A 1 -41.58 -46.50 -24.31
C MET A 1 -40.68 -46.51 -23.08
N LYS A 2 -39.33 -46.92 -23.27
CA LYS A 2 -38.32 -46.96 -22.20
C LYS A 2 -37.31 -45.81 -22.40
N ASN A 3 -37.37 -44.89 -23.43
CA ASN A 3 -36.46 -43.76 -23.69
C ASN A 3 -37.14 -42.42 -23.38
N ARG A 4 -38.48 -42.48 -23.15
CA ARG A 4 -39.27 -41.26 -22.83
C ARG A 4 -39.34 -41.04 -21.32
N THR A 5 -38.93 -42.04 -20.49
CA THR A 5 -38.98 -41.95 -19.01
C THR A 5 -37.60 -41.59 -18.46
N ARG A 6 -36.47 -41.68 -19.21
CA ARG A 6 -35.10 -41.27 -18.84
C ARG A 6 -34.86 -39.79 -19.22
N LEU A 7 -35.50 -39.29 -20.21
CA LEU A 7 -35.40 -37.88 -20.65
C LEU A 7 -36.29 -36.97 -19.79
N ASP A 8 -37.34 -37.51 -19.29
CA ASP A 8 -38.25 -36.73 -18.40
C ASP A 8 -37.69 -36.65 -16.98
N ASN A 9 -36.92 -37.67 -16.54
CA ASN A 9 -36.22 -37.65 -15.24
C ASN A 9 -34.96 -36.78 -15.29
N ILE A 10 -34.36 -36.63 -16.42
CA ILE A 10 -33.20 -35.73 -16.64
C ILE A 10 -33.68 -34.27 -16.75
N VAL A 11 -34.86 -34.09 -17.21
CA VAL A 11 -35.42 -32.72 -17.38
C VAL A 11 -35.90 -32.20 -16.02
N ILE A 12 -36.45 -33.05 -15.23
CA ILE A 12 -36.89 -32.65 -13.88
C ILE A 12 -35.66 -32.41 -12.99
N LYS A 13 -34.56 -33.16 -13.10
CA LYS A 13 -33.30 -32.93 -12.35
C LYS A 13 -32.57 -31.69 -12.86
N ILE A 14 -32.74 -31.36 -14.13
CA ILE A 14 -32.13 -30.16 -14.73
C ILE A 14 -32.94 -28.93 -14.32
N LYS A 15 -34.28 -29.09 -14.14
CA LYS A 15 -35.15 -28.00 -13.67
C LYS A 15 -34.91 -27.69 -12.19
N SER A 16 -34.69 -28.60 -11.37
CA SER A 16 -34.39 -28.43 -9.93
C SER A 16 -32.96 -27.92 -9.73
N ILE A 17 -32.01 -28.25 -10.61
CA ILE A 17 -30.61 -27.77 -10.57
C ILE A 17 -30.55 -26.34 -11.10
N VAL A 18 -31.47 -25.99 -12.00
CA VAL A 18 -31.50 -24.65 -12.63
C VAL A 18 -32.22 -23.68 -11.68
N ASN A 19 -33.28 -24.07 -10.94
CA ASN A 19 -34.00 -23.20 -9.98
C ASN A 19 -33.21 -22.99 -8.68
N ASN A 20 -32.39 -23.89 -8.25
CA ASN A 20 -31.52 -23.75 -7.06
C ASN A 20 -30.24 -22.98 -7.39
N ASN A 21 -29.96 -22.90 -8.56
CA ASN A 21 -28.74 -22.22 -9.04
C ASN A 21 -29.01 -20.74 -9.32
N TYR A 22 -30.34 -20.29 -9.56
CA TYR A 22 -30.74 -18.89 -9.73
C TYR A 22 -30.83 -18.18 -8.38
N PHE A 23 -31.30 -18.85 -7.54
CA PHE A 23 -31.40 -18.31 -6.17
C PHE A 23 -30.00 -18.12 -5.56
N ILE A 24 -29.05 -18.97 -5.89
CA ILE A 24 -27.67 -18.89 -5.35
C ILE A 24 -26.89 -17.79 -6.10
N GLY A 25 -27.22 -17.57 -7.44
CA GLY A 25 -26.59 -16.50 -8.24
C GLY A 25 -27.02 -15.11 -7.78
N ILE A 26 -28.29 -14.94 -7.46
CA ILE A 26 -28.80 -13.62 -7.00
C ILE A 26 -28.32 -13.35 -5.57
N ILE A 27 -28.26 -14.33 -4.76
CA ILE A 27 -27.75 -14.17 -3.37
C ILE A 27 -26.25 -13.89 -3.40
N SER A 28 -25.56 -14.47 -4.37
CA SER A 28 -24.10 -14.24 -4.52
C SER A 28 -23.82 -12.82 -5.04
N LEU A 29 -24.77 -12.31 -5.86
CA LEU A 29 -24.61 -10.94 -6.36
C LEU A 29 -24.96 -9.92 -5.27
N LEU A 30 -25.96 -10.17 -4.54
CA LEU A 30 -26.33 -9.29 -3.42
C LEU A 30 -25.28 -9.34 -2.30
N TRP A 31 -24.74 -10.57 -2.08
CA TRP A 31 -23.64 -10.71 -1.08
C TRP A 31 -22.37 -9.98 -1.56
N PHE A 32 -22.12 -10.02 -2.81
CA PHE A 32 -20.96 -9.29 -3.37
C PHE A 32 -21.19 -7.77 -3.26
N LEU A 33 -22.37 -7.32 -3.53
CA LEU A 33 -22.67 -5.88 -3.49
C LEU A 33 -22.70 -5.38 -2.03
N TYR A 34 -23.12 -6.15 -1.17
CA TYR A 34 -23.21 -5.77 0.25
C TYR A 34 -21.81 -5.74 0.88
N ARG A 35 -20.93 -6.65 0.59
CA ARG A 35 -19.62 -6.75 1.28
C ARG A 35 -18.57 -5.88 0.58
N SER A 36 -18.82 -5.72 -0.66
CA SER A 36 -17.88 -4.81 -1.36
C SER A 36 -18.34 -3.36 -1.21
N GLY A 37 -19.54 -3.13 -0.67
CA GLY A 37 -20.11 -1.87 -0.14
C GLY A 37 -19.43 -0.64 -0.76
N THR A 38 -18.92 0.37 0.09
CA THR A 38 -18.34 1.70 -0.27
C THR A 38 -16.83 1.58 -0.45
N LYS A 39 -16.33 0.36 -0.24
CA LYS A 39 -14.87 0.20 -0.46
C LYS A 39 -14.63 -0.86 -1.55
N PRO A 40 -14.55 -0.42 -2.67
CA PRO A 40 -14.50 -1.21 -3.90
C PRO A 40 -13.25 -2.11 -3.95
N SER A 41 -12.22 -1.93 -3.06
CA SER A 41 -11.02 -2.79 -3.01
C SER A 41 -11.35 -4.17 -2.43
N ARG A 42 -12.40 -4.43 -1.80
CA ARG A 42 -12.78 -5.69 -1.12
C ARG A 42 -13.38 -6.68 -2.12
N ALA A 43 -13.57 -6.19 -3.31
CA ALA A 43 -14.12 -7.05 -4.37
C ALA A 43 -13.05 -8.03 -4.87
N THR A 44 -11.78 -7.82 -4.39
CA THR A 44 -10.66 -8.67 -4.84
C THR A 44 -10.44 -9.83 -3.84
N TYR A 45 -11.16 -9.94 -2.71
CA TYR A 45 -11.06 -11.05 -1.74
C TYR A 45 -11.60 -12.36 -2.33
N PRO A 46 -10.98 -13.48 -2.00
CA PRO A 46 -11.27 -14.80 -2.60
C PRO A 46 -12.76 -15.15 -2.50
N CYS A 47 -13.44 -14.74 -1.48
CA CYS A 47 -14.86 -15.08 -1.31
C CYS A 47 -15.75 -14.16 -2.15
N GLN A 48 -15.18 -12.94 -2.37
CA GLN A 48 -15.93 -11.98 -3.19
C GLN A 48 -15.69 -12.22 -4.69
N ARG A 49 -14.59 -12.82 -5.00
CA ARG A 49 -14.29 -13.25 -6.38
C ARG A 49 -15.11 -14.49 -6.74
N ALA A 50 -15.25 -15.34 -5.78
CA ALA A 50 -16.07 -16.56 -6.00
C ALA A 50 -17.56 -16.21 -6.13
N ALA A 51 -17.95 -15.23 -5.31
CA ALA A 51 -19.37 -14.78 -5.37
C ALA A 51 -19.65 -14.06 -6.70
N LEU A 52 -18.73 -13.34 -7.20
CA LEU A 52 -18.88 -12.63 -8.49
C LEU A 52 -18.82 -13.63 -9.65
N TRP A 53 -17.88 -14.56 -9.61
CA TRP A 53 -17.80 -15.64 -10.61
C TRP A 53 -19.08 -16.48 -10.65
N THR A 54 -19.58 -16.78 -9.50
CA THR A 54 -20.82 -17.57 -9.42
C THR A 54 -22.01 -16.75 -9.94
N SER A 55 -21.98 -15.45 -9.73
CA SER A 55 -23.06 -14.57 -10.24
C SER A 55 -22.96 -14.41 -11.76
N TYR A 56 -21.73 -14.38 -12.33
CA TYR A 56 -21.42 -14.24 -13.77
C TYR A 56 -21.82 -15.51 -14.53
N ASN A 57 -21.44 -16.72 -14.18
CA ASN A 57 -21.77 -18.00 -14.83
C ASN A 57 -23.30 -18.22 -14.92
N PHE A 58 -23.98 -17.39 -14.15
CA PHE A 58 -25.44 -17.64 -14.14
C PHE A 58 -26.15 -16.69 -15.10
N LEU A 59 -25.47 -15.63 -15.44
CA LEU A 59 -26.06 -14.63 -16.35
C LEU A 59 -25.73 -14.97 -17.81
N ILE A 60 -24.79 -16.00 -18.07
CA ILE A 60 -24.28 -16.33 -19.42
C ILE A 60 -25.17 -17.42 -20.04
N LEU A 61 -25.82 -18.32 -19.24
CA LEU A 61 -26.56 -19.49 -19.76
C LEU A 61 -27.90 -19.07 -20.38
N PRO A 62 -28.59 -18.10 -19.84
CA PRO A 62 -29.81 -17.62 -20.50
C PRO A 62 -29.50 -16.76 -21.73
N THR A 63 -28.30 -16.13 -21.79
CA THR A 63 -27.81 -15.37 -22.96
C THR A 63 -27.40 -16.32 -24.09
N ILE A 64 -26.70 -17.46 -23.77
CA ILE A 64 -26.35 -18.51 -24.74
C ILE A 64 -27.61 -19.20 -25.26
N CYS A 65 -28.61 -19.45 -24.48
CA CYS A 65 -29.89 -20.07 -24.88
C CYS A 65 -30.71 -19.10 -25.75
N PHE A 66 -30.61 -17.84 -25.61
CA PHE A 66 -31.24 -16.79 -26.44
C PHE A 66 -30.51 -16.65 -27.78
N LEU A 67 -29.13 -16.71 -27.73
CA LEU A 67 -28.39 -16.66 -29.00
C LEU A 67 -28.57 -17.97 -29.77
N SER A 68 -28.98 -19.05 -29.05
CA SER A 68 -29.27 -20.37 -29.63
C SER A 68 -30.60 -20.35 -30.40
N LYS A 69 -31.46 -19.29 -30.25
CA LYS A 69 -32.59 -19.13 -31.19
C LYS A 69 -32.11 -18.67 -32.57
N THR A 70 -30.92 -18.11 -32.72
CA THR A 70 -30.23 -17.87 -34.01
C THR A 70 -29.50 -19.13 -34.47
N PHE A 71 -29.32 -20.20 -33.64
CA PHE A 71 -28.71 -21.50 -33.99
C PHE A 71 -29.78 -22.54 -34.32
N ASN A 72 -31.07 -22.16 -34.28
CA ASN A 72 -32.15 -22.97 -34.89
C ASN A 72 -31.70 -23.59 -36.22
N ARG A 73 -30.37 -23.63 -36.38
CA ARG A 73 -29.97 -24.47 -37.53
C ARG A 73 -29.28 -25.76 -37.07
N LEU A 74 -29.21 -26.12 -35.70
CA LEU A 74 -28.46 -27.33 -35.26
C LEU A 74 -29.39 -28.24 -34.46
N GLY A 75 -30.86 -28.14 -34.45
CA GLY A 75 -31.77 -29.23 -34.02
C GLY A 75 -31.89 -29.30 -32.49
N LEU A 76 -31.68 -28.26 -31.73
CA LEU A 76 -31.90 -28.31 -30.26
C LEU A 76 -33.19 -27.58 -29.90
N SER A 77 -34.19 -27.26 -30.70
CA SER A 77 -35.51 -26.60 -30.60
C SER A 77 -36.51 -27.49 -29.84
N LYS A 78 -36.12 -28.65 -29.55
CA LYS A 78 -37.11 -29.53 -28.85
C LYS A 78 -36.85 -29.54 -27.34
N LEU A 79 -35.67 -29.19 -26.89
CA LEU A 79 -35.33 -29.07 -25.45
C LEU A 79 -35.74 -27.70 -24.90
N TYR A 80 -36.02 -26.69 -25.71
CA TYR A 80 -36.49 -25.31 -25.43
C TYR A 80 -38.01 -25.26 -25.30
N GLN A 81 -38.67 -26.05 -26.02
CA GLN A 81 -40.15 -26.06 -25.94
C GLN A 81 -40.63 -26.72 -24.65
N LYS A 82 -39.71 -27.16 -23.93
CA LYS A 82 -40.15 -27.87 -22.71
C LYS A 82 -39.59 -27.17 -21.47
N SER A 83 -39.03 -25.88 -21.62
CA SER A 83 -38.38 -25.18 -20.50
C SER A 83 -39.42 -24.29 -19.78
N PRO A 84 -39.43 -24.22 -18.52
CA PRO A 84 -40.34 -23.45 -17.66
C PRO A 84 -40.34 -21.96 -18.01
N PHE A 85 -39.71 -21.57 -19.16
CA PHE A 85 -39.46 -20.14 -19.43
C PHE A 85 -40.31 -19.70 -20.63
N LYS A 86 -41.26 -20.46 -21.03
CA LYS A 86 -42.09 -20.22 -22.23
C LYS A 86 -43.13 -19.13 -21.93
N LYS A 87 -43.42 -18.96 -20.66
CA LYS A 87 -44.52 -18.02 -20.33
C LYS A 87 -43.94 -16.67 -19.94
N LEU A 88 -42.70 -16.53 -19.72
CA LEU A 88 -42.03 -15.27 -19.32
C LEU A 88 -41.49 -14.56 -20.57
N LEU A 89 -41.72 -15.13 -21.89
CA LEU A 89 -41.14 -14.52 -23.09
C LEU A 89 -42.21 -14.41 -24.18
N ALA A 90 -43.63 -14.14 -23.89
CA ALA A 90 -44.66 -13.79 -24.91
C ALA A 90 -44.23 -12.54 -25.69
N LYS A 91 -44.29 -12.60 -27.12
CA LYS A 91 -43.89 -11.99 -28.40
C LYS A 91 -43.70 -10.48 -28.27
N ASN A 92 -44.10 -9.78 -27.05
CA ASN A 92 -43.86 -8.32 -26.99
C ASN A 92 -42.95 -7.97 -25.81
N ASN A 93 -42.31 -8.96 -25.13
CA ASN A 93 -41.44 -8.76 -23.95
C ASN A 93 -40.11 -9.50 -24.15
N LEU A 94 -40.01 -10.15 -25.39
CA LEU A 94 -38.86 -11.02 -25.66
C LEU A 94 -37.72 -10.22 -26.29
N ARG A 95 -38.05 -9.15 -26.96
CA ARG A 95 -37.01 -8.27 -27.56
C ARG A 95 -36.42 -7.32 -26.51
N ILE A 96 -37.25 -6.98 -25.56
CA ILE A 96 -36.82 -6.09 -24.45
C ILE A 96 -36.02 -6.91 -23.42
N PHE A 97 -36.37 -8.09 -23.31
CA PHE A 97 -35.69 -8.99 -22.35
C PHE A 97 -34.37 -9.48 -22.93
N VAL A 98 -34.22 -9.55 -24.24
CA VAL A 98 -32.99 -9.96 -24.96
C VAL A 98 -32.04 -8.76 -25.06
N LEU A 99 -32.58 -7.65 -25.13
CA LEU A 99 -31.75 -6.43 -25.14
C LEU A 99 -31.25 -6.08 -23.74
N ILE A 100 -32.04 -6.37 -22.74
CA ILE A 100 -31.62 -6.11 -21.34
C ILE A 100 -30.59 -7.17 -20.92
N PHE A 101 -30.70 -8.28 -21.46
CA PHE A 101 -29.79 -9.39 -21.09
C PHE A 101 -28.50 -9.30 -21.90
N ALA A 102 -28.52 -8.82 -23.16
CA ALA A 102 -27.32 -8.56 -23.98
C ALA A 102 -26.54 -7.37 -23.42
N VAL A 103 -27.25 -6.44 -22.82
CA VAL A 103 -26.59 -5.28 -22.18
C VAL A 103 -26.02 -5.69 -20.82
N LEU A 104 -26.67 -6.59 -20.13
CA LEU A 104 -26.18 -7.03 -18.81
C LEU A 104 -25.01 -8.01 -18.97
N SER A 105 -25.03 -8.79 -20.12
CA SER A 105 -23.92 -9.71 -20.44
C SER A 105 -22.71 -8.92 -20.96
N ALA A 106 -22.93 -7.79 -21.70
CA ALA A 106 -21.84 -6.91 -22.16
C ALA A 106 -21.27 -6.08 -21.00
N VAL A 107 -22.13 -5.68 -20.02
CA VAL A 107 -21.68 -4.98 -18.78
C VAL A 107 -20.94 -5.96 -17.86
N SER A 108 -21.33 -7.21 -17.81
CA SER A 108 -20.70 -8.24 -16.97
C SER A 108 -19.37 -8.71 -17.59
N LEU A 109 -19.25 -8.87 -18.99
CA LEU A 109 -17.99 -9.18 -19.71
C LEU A 109 -17.05 -7.96 -19.66
N ALA A 110 -17.54 -6.74 -19.64
CA ALA A 110 -16.74 -5.51 -19.48
C ALA A 110 -16.30 -5.31 -18.05
N THR A 111 -17.06 -5.78 -17.03
CA THR A 111 -16.72 -5.75 -15.59
C THR A 111 -15.70 -6.85 -15.27
N LEU A 112 -15.78 -8.09 -15.98
CA LEU A 112 -14.79 -9.18 -15.84
C LEU A 112 -13.48 -8.82 -16.54
N PHE A 113 -13.50 -7.99 -17.65
CA PHE A 113 -12.31 -7.45 -18.35
C PHE A 113 -11.77 -6.23 -17.59
N TYR A 114 -12.56 -5.24 -16.98
CA TYR A 114 -12.25 -4.16 -16.02
C TYR A 114 -11.59 -4.71 -14.76
N PHE A 115 -11.92 -5.93 -14.16
CA PHE A 115 -11.34 -6.49 -12.91
C PHE A 115 -10.06 -7.26 -13.25
N GLU A 116 -9.89 -7.70 -14.50
CA GLU A 116 -8.61 -8.29 -14.96
C GLU A 116 -7.58 -7.20 -15.30
N THR A 117 -8.01 -5.85 -15.42
CA THR A 117 -7.19 -4.70 -15.81
C THR A 117 -7.00 -3.76 -14.61
N LEU A 118 -7.88 -3.58 -13.42
CA LEU A 118 -7.69 -2.92 -12.12
C LEU A 118 -6.47 -3.48 -11.39
N ASP A 119 -5.78 -4.40 -11.89
CA ASP A 119 -4.46 -4.82 -11.39
C ASP A 119 -3.36 -3.82 -11.78
N LYS A 120 -3.83 -2.36 -12.13
CA LYS A 120 -2.63 -1.52 -12.39
C LYS A 120 -2.91 -0.09 -11.97
N TYR A 121 -3.47 0.36 -10.71
CA TYR A 121 -3.21 1.33 -9.63
C TYR A 121 -4.52 2.04 -9.28
N PRO A 122 -4.86 2.38 -7.93
CA PRO A 122 -6.03 3.17 -7.51
C PRO A 122 -5.71 4.68 -7.49
N LYS A 123 -6.54 5.50 -8.30
CA LYS A 123 -6.88 6.94 -8.36
C LYS A 123 -7.00 7.56 -6.97
N ILE A 124 -5.86 8.15 -6.49
CA ILE A 124 -5.76 9.00 -5.28
C ILE A 124 -6.73 10.19 -5.42
N GLN A 125 -8.14 10.03 -5.23
CA GLN A 125 -9.11 11.14 -5.24
C GLN A 125 -8.95 12.00 -3.98
N HIS A 126 -8.48 13.31 -4.13
CA HIS A 126 -8.67 14.54 -3.35
C HIS A 126 -9.69 14.34 -2.22
N ALA A 127 -9.13 14.15 -1.02
CA ALA A 127 -9.73 13.99 0.33
C ALA A 127 -10.74 15.11 0.61
N ALA A 128 -12.14 14.83 0.53
CA ALA A 128 -13.19 15.61 1.21
C ALA A 128 -12.83 15.86 2.69
N PRO A 129 -13.23 17.14 3.17
CA PRO A 129 -12.87 17.63 4.52
C PRO A 129 -13.77 17.01 5.61
N GLY A 130 -13.05 16.15 6.51
CA GLY A 130 -13.41 16.17 7.95
C GLY A 130 -12.69 15.04 8.69
N THR A 131 -11.97 15.36 9.80
CA THR A 131 -11.55 15.65 11.18
C THR A 131 -10.36 14.74 11.55
N GLY A 132 -9.12 15.17 11.03
CA GLY A 132 -7.77 15.75 10.95
C GLY A 132 -6.97 15.05 9.84
N THR A 133 -6.91 15.58 8.73
CA THR A 133 -6.16 15.15 7.53
C THR A 133 -4.65 15.23 7.81
N SER A 134 -3.95 13.97 7.70
CA SER A 134 -2.47 13.99 7.70
C SER A 134 -1.92 14.62 6.40
N THR A 135 -0.92 15.43 6.59
CA THR A 135 -0.30 16.05 5.40
C THR A 135 1.06 15.41 5.11
N VAL A 136 1.26 15.10 3.82
CA VAL A 136 2.55 14.57 3.38
C VAL A 136 3.05 15.43 2.22
N ALA A 137 4.34 15.80 2.38
CA ALA A 137 4.92 16.65 1.32
C ALA A 137 5.83 15.82 0.41
N ILE A 138 5.68 16.11 -0.91
CA ILE A 138 6.60 15.53 -1.90
C ILE A 138 7.27 16.68 -2.66
N VAL A 139 8.63 16.63 -2.60
CA VAL A 139 9.31 17.79 -3.23
C VAL A 139 10.46 17.24 -4.09
N ARG A 140 10.53 17.92 -5.21
CA ARG A 140 11.71 17.63 -6.05
C ARG A 140 12.91 18.48 -5.63
N VAL A 141 14.14 17.71 -5.58
CA VAL A 141 15.33 18.50 -5.16
C VAL A 141 15.82 19.33 -6.36
N GLY A 142 15.97 18.70 -7.64
CA GLY A 142 16.38 19.41 -8.87
C GLY A 142 17.76 20.07 -8.69
N GLU A 143 17.84 21.32 -9.16
CA GLU A 143 19.15 22.01 -9.16
C GLU A 143 19.31 22.87 -7.90
N ARG A 144 18.29 22.86 -7.06
CA ARG A 144 18.36 23.67 -5.82
C ARG A 144 19.20 22.97 -4.74
N SER A 145 19.56 23.86 -3.74
CA SER A 145 20.29 23.25 -2.61
C SER A 145 19.37 22.34 -1.77
N LEU A 146 19.96 21.39 -1.04
CA LEU A 146 19.15 20.47 -0.20
C LEU A 146 18.42 21.23 0.91
N GLU A 147 19.09 22.23 1.42
CA GLU A 147 18.42 23.01 2.48
C GLU A 147 17.13 23.66 1.97
N GLU A 148 17.20 24.21 0.67
CA GLU A 148 15.99 24.85 0.11
C GLU A 148 14.87 23.82 -0.10
N ALA A 149 15.24 22.68 -0.65
CA ALA A 149 14.20 21.65 -0.86
C ALA A 149 13.62 21.15 0.46
N LEU A 150 14.45 20.98 1.46
CA LEU A 150 13.94 20.52 2.77
C LEU A 150 13.04 21.59 3.40
N GLU A 151 13.45 22.84 3.23
CA GLU A 151 12.62 23.91 3.81
C GLU A 151 11.24 23.95 3.15
N GLU A 152 11.33 23.82 1.91
CA GLU A 152 10.02 23.77 1.21
C GLU A 152 9.15 22.61 1.73
N ALA A 153 9.72 21.38 1.78
CA ALA A 153 8.91 20.24 2.29
C ALA A 153 8.38 20.53 3.70
N LEU A 154 9.24 21.13 4.55
CA LEU A 154 8.82 21.38 5.94
C LEU A 154 7.76 22.48 6.00
N ASN A 155 7.84 23.47 5.10
CA ASN A 155 6.82 24.54 5.10
C ASN A 155 5.44 23.98 4.77
N TYR A 156 5.42 22.93 3.89
CA TYR A 156 4.12 22.29 3.64
C TYR A 156 3.55 21.65 4.89
N LEU A 157 4.46 21.46 5.86
CA LEU A 157 3.99 20.76 7.08
C LEU A 157 3.82 21.75 8.23
N GLY A 158 3.84 23.04 7.85
CA GLY A 158 3.60 24.04 8.92
C GLY A 158 4.90 24.70 9.39
N GLY A 159 6.07 24.25 8.69
CA GLY A 159 7.37 24.89 9.04
C GLY A 159 8.09 24.14 10.17
N ILE A 160 9.39 24.40 10.26
CA ILE A 160 10.19 23.68 11.26
C ILE A 160 9.79 24.14 12.68
N GLU A 161 9.28 25.33 12.84
CA GLU A 161 8.92 25.87 14.18
C GLU A 161 7.74 25.09 14.78
N SER A 162 6.92 24.55 13.87
CA SER A 162 5.77 23.78 14.40
C SER A 162 6.21 22.38 14.87
N ILE A 163 7.40 22.00 14.48
CA ILE A 163 7.84 20.62 14.80
C ILE A 163 8.89 20.65 15.90
N VAL A 164 9.76 21.66 15.81
CA VAL A 164 10.87 21.69 16.79
C VAL A 164 10.69 22.94 17.66
N PRO A 165 10.32 22.72 18.93
CA PRO A 165 10.23 23.87 19.84
C PRO A 165 11.61 24.43 20.18
N GLU A 166 11.63 25.73 20.51
CA GLU A 166 12.92 26.32 20.92
C GLU A 166 13.50 25.58 22.15
N GLY A 167 14.80 25.27 22.10
CA GLY A 167 15.49 24.65 23.26
C GLY A 167 15.30 23.13 23.30
N ALA A 168 14.65 22.55 22.23
CA ALA A 168 14.32 21.11 22.29
C ALA A 168 15.61 20.27 22.11
N LYS A 169 15.61 19.18 22.79
CA LYS A 169 16.61 18.13 22.42
C LYS A 169 16.13 17.34 21.20
N VAL A 170 16.94 17.40 20.12
CA VAL A 170 16.45 16.83 18.85
C VAL A 170 17.35 15.65 18.47
N LEU A 171 16.69 14.55 18.16
CA LEU A 171 17.44 13.39 17.68
C LEU A 171 17.11 13.14 16.20
N ILE A 172 18.16 13.17 15.39
CA ILE A 172 18.01 12.84 13.96
C ILE A 172 18.61 11.45 13.69
N LYS A 173 17.71 10.65 13.18
CA LYS A 173 18.16 9.25 13.01
C LYS A 173 18.26 8.95 11.50
N PRO A 174 19.47 8.95 10.96
CA PRO A 174 19.64 8.47 9.58
C PRO A 174 19.52 6.95 9.48
N ASN A 175 19.44 6.45 8.19
CA ASN A 175 19.46 4.98 7.96
C ASN A 175 20.87 4.51 7.59
N ILE A 176 21.59 3.88 8.68
CA ILE A 176 22.99 3.42 8.44
C ILE A 176 23.05 1.93 8.70
N VAL A 177 23.08 1.18 7.55
CA VAL A 177 23.13 -0.29 7.66
C VAL A 177 24.56 -0.72 7.99
N ASP A 178 25.53 -0.25 7.16
CA ASP A 178 26.99 -0.43 7.34
C ASP A 178 27.71 0.76 6.70
N GLY A 179 29.05 0.59 6.40
CA GLY A 179 29.85 1.74 5.92
C GLY A 179 29.67 1.97 4.41
N SER A 180 28.65 1.33 3.80
CA SER A 180 28.44 1.51 2.36
C SER A 180 27.74 2.85 2.09
N PRO A 181 28.04 3.54 1.00
CA PRO A 181 27.43 4.84 0.69
C PRO A 181 25.97 4.69 0.22
N THR A 182 25.26 5.78 -0.07
CA THR A 182 23.89 5.78 -0.61
C THR A 182 23.84 4.96 -1.91
N PRO A 183 22.85 4.20 -2.08
CA PRO A 183 21.52 4.28 -1.43
C PRO A 183 21.36 3.21 -0.35
N THR A 184 22.58 2.62 0.02
CA THR A 184 22.43 1.68 1.17
C THR A 184 22.17 2.44 2.47
N THR A 185 22.85 3.57 2.56
CA THR A 185 22.66 4.37 3.80
C THR A 185 22.35 5.81 3.41
N THR A 186 21.82 6.56 4.40
CA THR A 186 21.47 7.98 4.19
C THR A 186 22.74 8.81 3.96
N PRO A 187 22.76 9.59 2.79
CA PRO A 187 23.93 10.44 2.59
C PRO A 187 24.00 11.57 3.62
N PRO A 188 25.26 11.87 4.13
CA PRO A 188 25.41 12.82 5.25
C PRO A 188 24.97 14.24 4.85
N ASP A 189 24.98 14.60 3.54
CA ASP A 189 24.68 16.00 3.17
C ASP A 189 23.21 16.34 3.45
N ILE A 190 22.25 15.35 3.39
CA ILE A 190 20.85 15.72 3.71
C ILE A 190 20.69 15.89 5.23
N VAL A 191 21.45 15.11 5.97
CA VAL A 191 21.37 15.28 7.44
C VAL A 191 22.00 16.63 7.83
N GLU A 192 23.08 16.93 7.16
CA GLU A 192 23.71 18.23 7.47
C GLU A 192 22.73 19.38 7.17
N ALA A 193 22.13 19.32 6.00
CA ALA A 193 21.14 20.37 5.67
C ALA A 193 20.03 20.45 6.71
N LEU A 194 19.61 19.31 7.15
CA LEU A 194 18.51 19.32 8.15
C LEU A 194 19.00 19.87 9.49
N VAL A 195 20.21 19.51 9.89
CA VAL A 195 20.73 20.05 11.17
C VAL A 195 20.79 21.58 11.10
N LYS A 196 21.21 22.12 9.95
CA LYS A 196 21.29 23.59 9.83
C LYS A 196 19.90 24.22 9.99
N ILE A 197 18.89 23.55 9.45
CA ILE A 197 17.52 24.10 9.58
C ILE A 197 17.05 23.98 11.04
N VAL A 198 17.34 22.84 11.65
CA VAL A 198 16.86 22.61 13.04
C VAL A 198 17.56 23.59 13.98
N LYS A 199 18.79 23.99 13.74
CA LYS A 199 19.56 24.85 14.66
C LYS A 199 18.98 26.27 14.68
N ARG A 200 18.21 26.60 13.75
CA ARG A 200 17.57 27.93 13.76
C ARG A 200 16.55 28.04 14.90
N ARG A 201 16.25 26.87 15.45
CA ARG A 201 15.27 26.92 16.57
C ARG A 201 16.00 26.89 17.92
N ASN A 202 17.34 27.03 17.85
CA ASN A 202 18.18 27.08 19.06
C ASN A 202 17.91 25.89 19.98
N PRO A 203 18.07 24.61 19.40
CA PRO A 203 17.90 23.43 20.25
C PRO A 203 19.01 23.34 21.31
N SER A 204 18.65 22.72 22.43
CA SER A 204 19.70 22.53 23.45
C SER A 204 20.77 21.53 22.98
N VAL A 205 20.32 20.58 22.15
CA VAL A 205 21.31 19.63 21.60
C VAL A 205 20.67 18.98 20.35
N VAL A 206 21.54 18.77 19.36
CA VAL A 206 21.11 17.94 18.20
C VAL A 206 21.97 16.67 18.15
N TRP A 207 21.28 15.53 18.33
CA TRP A 207 21.98 14.23 18.20
C TRP A 207 21.74 13.65 16.81
N ILE A 208 22.90 13.29 16.19
CA ILE A 208 22.78 12.32 15.08
C ILE A 208 23.10 10.90 15.60
N ALA A 209 21.98 10.12 15.58
CA ALA A 209 22.16 8.85 16.33
C ALA A 209 21.70 7.68 15.45
N GLU A 210 22.51 6.61 15.50
CA GLU A 210 22.15 5.36 14.79
C GLU A 210 22.75 4.16 15.53
N GLY A 211 22.01 3.03 15.31
CA GLY A 211 22.54 1.71 15.69
C GLY A 211 22.77 0.81 14.47
N SER A 212 24.00 0.99 13.84
CA SER A 212 24.22 0.25 12.59
C SER A 212 24.17 -1.27 12.81
N SER A 213 23.84 -2.02 11.70
CA SER A 213 23.60 -3.48 11.76
C SER A 213 24.90 -4.26 12.01
N ASP A 214 26.07 -3.64 11.75
CA ASP A 214 27.33 -4.37 11.96
C ASP A 214 27.97 -4.00 13.31
N TRP A 215 27.27 -3.28 14.19
CA TRP A 215 27.63 -2.95 15.59
C TRP A 215 28.76 -1.92 15.60
N ASN A 216 29.23 -1.45 14.40
CA ASN A 216 30.30 -0.43 14.37
C ASN A 216 29.76 0.90 13.82
N THR A 217 28.87 1.46 14.66
CA THR A 217 28.18 2.69 14.17
C THR A 217 29.19 3.84 14.08
N MET A 218 30.08 4.00 15.05
CA MET A 218 31.01 5.15 15.00
C MET A 218 31.97 5.02 13.80
N GLY A 219 32.42 3.76 13.62
CA GLY A 219 33.26 3.55 12.41
C GLY A 219 32.51 3.92 11.12
N ASN A 220 31.26 3.53 11.06
CA ASN A 220 30.48 3.88 9.86
C ASN A 220 30.27 5.39 9.73
N PHE A 221 30.03 6.07 10.89
CA PHE A 221 29.91 7.53 10.79
C PHE A 221 31.18 8.14 10.19
N ARG A 222 32.29 7.64 10.65
CA ARG A 222 33.57 8.22 10.14
C ARG A 222 33.72 7.95 8.64
N LYS A 223 33.49 6.70 8.28
CA LYS A 223 33.70 6.33 6.86
C LYS A 223 32.75 7.12 5.95
N LEU A 224 31.58 7.45 6.44
CA LEU A 224 30.56 8.01 5.53
C LEU A 224 30.59 9.54 5.61
N GLY A 225 31.42 10.06 6.57
CA GLY A 225 31.60 11.52 6.54
C GLY A 225 30.72 12.22 7.59
N TYR A 226 30.10 11.55 8.50
CA TYR A 226 29.23 12.21 9.50
C TYR A 226 30.06 12.95 10.55
N PHE A 227 31.31 12.50 10.73
CA PHE A 227 32.13 13.26 11.70
C PHE A 227 32.35 14.69 11.19
N GLU A 228 32.54 14.76 9.89
CA GLU A 228 32.74 16.14 9.35
C GLU A 228 31.44 16.96 9.49
N VAL A 229 30.40 16.26 9.24
CA VAL A 229 29.12 16.97 9.42
C VAL A 229 28.99 17.43 10.88
N ALA A 230 29.28 16.58 11.82
CA ALA A 230 29.14 16.95 13.25
C ALA A 230 30.08 18.12 13.59
N ASN A 231 31.30 18.10 13.02
CA ASN A 231 32.25 19.19 13.30
C ASN A 231 31.74 20.53 12.77
N ARG A 232 31.16 20.52 11.60
CA ARG A 232 30.71 21.79 10.99
C ARG A 232 29.44 22.31 11.65
N THR A 233 28.65 21.36 12.18
CA THR A 233 27.31 21.84 12.60
C THR A 233 27.24 21.88 14.12
N GLY A 234 28.19 21.18 14.76
CA GLY A 234 28.15 21.10 16.24
C GLY A 234 27.22 19.99 16.73
N ALA A 235 26.62 19.17 15.83
CA ALA A 235 25.79 18.04 16.28
C ALA A 235 26.64 16.97 16.97
N VAL A 236 25.93 16.16 17.78
CA VAL A 236 26.66 15.11 18.53
C VAL A 236 26.30 13.73 17.93
N LEU A 237 27.37 13.01 17.57
CA LEU A 237 27.11 11.66 17.02
C LEU A 237 26.98 10.64 18.16
N VAL A 238 25.95 9.80 17.99
CA VAL A 238 25.69 8.86 19.10
C VAL A 238 25.52 7.46 18.50
N ASP A 239 26.25 6.55 19.11
CA ASP A 239 26.03 5.13 18.78
C ASP A 239 24.96 4.52 19.71
N LEU A 240 23.91 4.03 18.98
CA LEU A 240 22.76 3.60 19.82
C LEU A 240 22.92 2.13 20.22
N ASN A 241 23.94 1.49 19.73
CA ASN A 241 24.17 0.09 20.14
C ASN A 241 24.83 -0.01 21.53
N TYR A 242 25.37 1.15 21.99
CA TYR A 242 26.10 1.12 23.27
C TYR A 242 25.66 2.30 24.13
N GLY A 243 26.17 2.29 25.38
CA GLY A 243 25.86 3.41 26.31
C GLY A 243 24.86 2.96 27.38
N GLU A 244 24.25 4.02 27.91
CA GLU A 244 23.25 3.73 28.97
C GLU A 244 21.91 3.29 28.35
N LEU A 245 21.43 2.05 28.85
CA LEU A 245 20.19 1.49 28.27
C LEU A 245 19.09 1.46 29.32
N VAL A 246 17.88 1.76 28.81
CA VAL A 246 16.73 1.73 29.74
C VAL A 246 15.60 0.94 29.10
N ASP A 247 14.75 0.33 29.97
CA ASP A 247 13.58 -0.40 29.46
C ASP A 247 12.43 0.58 29.16
N VAL A 248 11.92 0.44 27.94
CA VAL A 248 10.81 1.32 27.54
C VAL A 248 9.58 0.46 27.20
N PRO A 249 8.54 0.72 27.91
CA PRO A 249 7.34 -0.09 27.64
C PRO A 249 6.67 0.31 26.31
N VAL A 250 6.09 -0.67 25.69
CA VAL A 250 5.27 -0.36 24.50
C VAL A 250 3.83 -0.10 24.94
N GLU A 251 3.34 1.03 24.48
CA GLU A 251 1.95 1.38 24.89
C GLU A 251 0.96 0.27 24.50
N ASP A 252 0.06 -0.16 25.41
CA ASP A 252 -1.05 -1.10 25.16
C ASP A 252 -0.53 -2.54 25.05
N GLY A 253 0.85 -2.79 25.46
CA GLY A 253 1.34 -4.17 25.68
C GLY A 253 2.02 -4.74 24.43
N GLY A 254 2.05 -4.11 23.22
CA GLY A 254 2.82 -4.49 22.01
C GLY A 254 2.20 -5.69 21.31
N ILE A 255 2.56 -5.96 20.12
CA ILE A 255 2.18 -7.15 19.33
C ILE A 255 3.20 -8.26 19.51
N VAL A 256 4.45 -7.85 19.33
CA VAL A 256 5.51 -8.86 19.52
C VAL A 256 6.26 -8.58 20.83
N TYR A 257 6.55 -7.34 21.06
CA TYR A 257 7.27 -6.99 22.31
C TYR A 257 6.38 -6.09 23.17
N SER A 258 6.36 -6.38 24.48
CA SER A 258 5.62 -5.48 25.41
C SER A 258 6.53 -4.37 25.94
N SER A 259 7.83 -4.50 25.73
CA SER A 259 8.82 -3.45 26.04
C SER A 259 10.11 -3.69 25.26
N PHE A 260 10.88 -2.51 25.12
CA PHE A 260 12.22 -2.62 24.51
C PHE A 260 13.28 -2.03 25.44
N THR A 261 14.44 -2.70 25.45
CA THR A 261 15.62 -2.02 26.03
C THR A 261 16.31 -1.14 24.98
N LEU A 262 16.32 0.21 25.31
CA LEU A 262 16.83 1.15 24.31
C LEU A 262 17.85 2.09 24.94
N ASN A 263 18.60 2.73 23.99
CA ASN A 263 19.52 3.78 24.50
C ASN A 263 18.72 4.95 25.10
N LYS A 264 19.19 5.40 26.29
CA LYS A 264 18.43 6.38 27.08
C LYS A 264 18.19 7.67 26.28
N ILE A 265 19.11 7.98 25.35
CA ILE A 265 18.99 9.24 24.61
C ILE A 265 17.73 9.21 23.73
N VAL A 266 17.39 8.01 23.23
CA VAL A 266 16.15 7.92 22.40
C VAL A 266 14.94 8.36 23.22
N THR A 267 14.93 8.12 24.55
CA THR A 267 13.75 8.49 25.36
C THR A 267 13.86 9.94 25.85
N GLU A 268 14.99 10.49 25.81
CA GLU A 268 15.18 11.86 26.34
C GLU A 268 14.94 12.91 25.25
N ALA A 269 14.95 12.38 23.98
CA ALA A 269 14.75 13.37 22.89
C ALA A 269 13.31 13.89 22.92
N ASP A 270 13.24 15.26 22.82
CA ASP A 270 11.89 15.86 22.72
C ASP A 270 11.30 15.69 21.31
N VAL A 271 12.26 15.79 20.35
CA VAL A 271 11.81 15.60 18.95
C VAL A 271 12.66 14.49 18.32
N PHE A 272 11.93 13.52 17.68
CA PHE A 272 12.61 12.40 17.02
C PHE A 272 12.31 12.45 15.51
N ILE A 273 13.41 12.66 14.72
CA ILE A 273 13.23 12.78 13.26
C ILE A 273 13.90 11.58 12.58
N SER A 274 13.08 10.79 11.82
CA SER A 274 13.59 9.61 11.09
C SER A 274 13.93 10.02 9.65
N VAL A 275 15.18 9.69 9.16
CA VAL A 275 15.59 10.13 7.80
C VAL A 275 16.11 8.91 7.05
N PRO A 276 15.20 8.05 6.60
CA PRO A 276 15.63 6.85 5.87
C PRO A 276 15.84 7.13 4.37
N VAL A 277 16.51 6.08 3.73
CA VAL A 277 16.55 6.10 2.25
C VAL A 277 15.35 5.32 1.71
N MET A 278 14.83 5.79 0.58
CA MET A 278 13.71 5.11 -0.09
C MET A 278 14.20 3.82 -0.77
N LYS A 279 13.83 2.57 -0.12
CA LYS A 279 14.40 1.36 -0.76
C LYS A 279 13.54 0.15 -0.43
N THR A 280 13.67 -0.88 -1.32
CA THR A 280 13.04 -2.19 -1.01
C THR A 280 13.90 -2.99 -0.02
N HIS A 281 13.20 -3.95 0.62
CA HIS A 281 13.88 -4.77 1.64
C HIS A 281 13.36 -6.21 1.54
N TYR A 282 14.32 -7.13 1.63
CA TYR A 282 13.91 -8.54 1.35
C TYR A 282 13.23 -9.15 2.58
N LEU A 283 13.39 -8.59 3.81
CA LEU A 283 12.71 -9.19 4.99
C LEU A 283 11.49 -8.37 5.39
N ALA A 284 11.54 -7.03 5.04
CA ALA A 284 10.44 -6.18 5.56
C ALA A 284 9.70 -5.52 4.39
N ILE A 285 10.07 -5.94 3.19
CA ILE A 285 9.42 -5.45 1.95
C ILE A 285 9.95 -4.07 1.58
N LEU A 286 9.78 -3.07 2.57
CA LEU A 286 10.31 -1.73 2.23
C LEU A 286 11.09 -1.19 3.43
N THR A 287 12.07 -0.35 3.09
CA THR A 287 12.73 0.50 4.10
C THR A 287 12.28 1.96 3.90
N LEU A 288 11.58 2.43 4.96
CA LEU A 288 11.15 3.85 4.95
C LEU A 288 11.18 4.40 6.37
N GLY A 289 10.29 5.24 6.73
CA GLY A 289 10.36 5.96 8.02
C GLY A 289 10.21 5.04 9.22
N MET A 290 9.17 4.22 9.18
CA MET A 290 8.89 3.40 10.38
C MET A 290 9.93 2.30 10.54
N LYS A 291 10.28 1.63 9.45
CA LYS A 291 11.27 0.53 9.56
C LYS A 291 12.63 1.05 10.04
N ASN A 292 12.89 2.33 9.73
CA ASN A 292 14.18 2.92 10.15
C ASN A 292 14.38 2.86 11.67
N LEU A 293 13.33 2.58 12.44
CA LEU A 293 13.45 2.57 13.93
C LEU A 293 14.06 1.25 14.41
N VAL A 294 14.11 0.33 13.49
CA VAL A 294 14.76 -0.92 13.93
C VAL A 294 16.16 -0.60 14.44
N GLY A 295 16.75 0.45 13.88
CA GLY A 295 18.13 0.83 14.25
C GLY A 295 18.25 1.33 15.70
N ILE A 296 17.16 1.60 16.38
CA ILE A 296 17.31 2.09 17.77
C ILE A 296 17.39 0.91 18.73
N ALA A 297 17.07 -0.30 18.20
CA ALA A 297 17.26 -1.51 19.04
C ALA A 297 18.74 -1.91 19.04
N PRO A 298 19.33 -1.78 20.19
CA PRO A 298 20.79 -1.98 20.26
C PRO A 298 21.18 -3.43 19.92
N GLY A 299 22.21 -3.54 19.09
CA GLY A 299 22.75 -4.86 18.72
C GLY A 299 23.25 -5.64 19.93
N THR A 300 23.72 -4.93 21.02
CA THR A 300 24.23 -5.63 22.23
C THR A 300 23.12 -6.39 22.95
N ILE A 301 21.89 -5.99 22.61
CA ILE A 301 20.77 -6.68 23.29
C ILE A 301 20.03 -7.58 22.28
N TYR A 302 19.96 -7.01 21.04
CA TYR A 302 19.02 -7.70 20.13
C TYR A 302 19.81 -8.31 18.97
N GLY A 303 21.16 -8.38 19.17
CA GLY A 303 21.98 -8.96 18.08
C GLY A 303 22.45 -10.37 18.46
N ARG A 304 22.97 -11.15 17.43
CA ARG A 304 23.69 -12.42 17.67
C ARG A 304 25.18 -12.21 17.43
N TYR A 305 25.95 -12.63 18.52
CA TYR A 305 27.41 -12.46 18.38
C TYR A 305 27.90 -12.95 17.02
N GLY A 306 28.55 -12.01 16.13
CA GLY A 306 29.42 -12.53 15.04
C GLY A 306 28.70 -12.49 13.68
N TRP A 307 27.33 -11.92 13.50
CA TRP A 307 26.99 -12.09 12.06
C TRP A 307 25.63 -11.45 11.77
N ALA A 308 24.95 -10.52 12.94
CA ALA A 308 23.67 -9.90 12.52
C ALA A 308 23.11 -9.04 13.66
N ALA A 309 23.50 -7.72 13.49
CA ALA A 309 23.12 -6.74 14.53
C ALA A 309 21.61 -6.49 14.54
N LYS A 310 20.85 -7.43 15.22
CA LYS A 310 19.42 -7.20 15.52
C LYS A 310 18.58 -8.39 15.02
N TRP A 311 19.31 -9.52 14.79
CA TRP A 311 18.63 -10.71 14.25
C TRP A 311 17.60 -11.27 15.22
N LYS A 312 17.89 -11.05 16.52
CA LYS A 312 16.89 -11.50 17.51
C LYS A 312 15.50 -10.93 17.22
N LEU A 313 15.46 -9.70 16.74
CA LEU A 313 14.13 -9.14 16.40
C LEU A 313 13.44 -9.98 15.32
N HIS A 314 14.20 -10.42 14.40
CA HIS A 314 13.61 -11.23 13.30
C HIS A 314 13.15 -12.60 13.81
N GLU A 315 14.02 -13.18 14.61
CA GLU A 315 13.68 -14.53 15.13
C GLU A 315 12.39 -14.49 15.96
N GLU A 316 12.36 -13.50 16.76
CA GLU A 316 11.17 -13.46 17.65
C GLU A 316 9.92 -13.05 16.85
N ALA A 317 10.16 -12.24 15.85
CA ALA A 317 8.99 -11.90 14.99
C ALA A 317 8.42 -13.16 14.32
N VAL A 318 9.32 -13.97 13.80
CA VAL A 318 8.83 -15.21 13.14
C VAL A 318 8.11 -16.10 14.15
N GLU A 319 8.60 -16.18 15.37
CA GLU A 319 7.96 -17.04 16.40
C GLU A 319 6.56 -16.53 16.73
N LYS A 320 6.34 -15.28 16.45
CA LYS A 320 5.01 -14.72 16.81
C LYS A 320 4.18 -14.47 15.54
N ASN A 321 4.53 -15.19 14.46
CA ASN A 321 3.81 -15.16 13.17
C ASN A 321 3.82 -13.75 12.55
N ASP A 322 4.96 -13.07 12.63
CA ASP A 322 5.20 -11.75 12.02
C ASP A 322 6.41 -11.83 11.09
N PRO A 323 6.30 -12.47 9.98
CA PRO A 323 7.47 -12.85 9.16
C PRO A 323 8.06 -11.64 8.43
N TYR A 324 7.34 -10.48 8.42
CA TYR A 324 7.91 -9.34 7.68
C TYR A 324 8.16 -8.17 8.63
N LEU A 325 8.11 -8.52 9.94
CA LEU A 325 8.52 -7.60 11.01
C LEU A 325 7.50 -6.47 11.20
N GLY A 326 6.34 -6.60 10.55
CA GLY A 326 5.36 -5.52 10.69
C GLY A 326 5.03 -5.21 12.15
N GLY A 327 4.81 -6.26 12.98
CA GLY A 327 4.50 -6.06 14.41
C GLY A 327 5.67 -5.45 15.19
N VAL A 328 6.88 -5.98 14.96
CA VAL A 328 8.05 -5.47 15.71
C VAL A 328 8.24 -3.98 15.38
N ILE A 329 8.19 -3.69 14.07
CA ILE A 329 8.38 -2.28 13.67
C ILE A 329 7.30 -1.39 14.31
N THR A 330 6.08 -1.82 14.32
CA THR A 330 4.99 -1.04 14.96
C THR A 330 5.23 -0.89 16.46
N ASP A 331 5.65 -2.02 17.10
CA ASP A 331 5.89 -1.92 18.56
C ASP A 331 7.03 -0.92 18.84
N LEU A 332 8.05 -0.89 18.03
CA LEU A 332 9.15 0.08 18.26
C LEU A 332 8.63 1.51 18.10
N CYS A 333 7.77 1.71 17.08
CA CYS A 333 7.23 3.07 16.89
C CYS A 333 6.29 3.46 18.05
N LYS A 334 5.71 2.43 18.70
CA LYS A 334 4.88 2.77 19.89
C LYS A 334 5.75 3.01 21.11
N ALA A 335 6.88 2.35 21.06
CA ALA A 335 7.78 2.61 22.21
C ALA A 335 8.42 3.99 22.07
N ARG A 336 8.73 4.35 20.84
CA ARG A 336 9.23 5.71 20.57
C ARG A 336 8.55 6.24 19.31
N ARG A 337 7.72 7.30 19.57
CA ARG A 337 6.95 7.85 18.43
C ARG A 337 7.85 8.74 17.55
N ILE A 338 7.55 8.64 16.25
CA ILE A 338 8.29 9.49 15.29
C ILE A 338 7.55 10.83 15.16
N ASP A 339 8.35 11.87 15.29
CA ASP A 339 7.69 13.20 15.18
C ASP A 339 7.75 13.73 13.74
N LEU A 340 8.76 13.30 13.05
CA LEU A 340 8.88 13.73 11.65
C LEU A 340 9.67 12.68 10.86
N THR A 341 9.06 12.33 9.71
CA THR A 341 9.77 11.41 8.79
C THR A 341 10.17 12.18 7.53
N ILE A 342 11.49 12.07 7.22
CA ILE A 342 11.99 12.62 5.95
C ILE A 342 12.67 11.50 5.15
N ILE A 343 11.95 11.11 4.12
CA ILE A 343 12.46 9.99 3.31
C ILE A 343 13.30 10.59 2.18
N ASP A 344 14.57 10.19 2.22
CA ASP A 344 15.45 10.66 1.13
C ASP A 344 15.34 9.73 -0.10
N GLY A 345 14.64 10.27 -1.15
CA GLY A 345 14.44 9.47 -2.39
C GLY A 345 15.23 10.04 -3.56
N ARG A 346 16.29 10.85 -3.17
CA ARG A 346 17.08 11.39 -4.31
C ARG A 346 17.69 10.25 -5.12
N ILE A 347 18.35 9.39 -4.36
CA ILE A 347 18.72 8.10 -4.98
C ILE A 347 18.19 6.98 -4.08
N GLY A 348 17.12 6.24 -4.61
CA GLY A 348 16.58 5.08 -3.87
C GLY A 348 17.21 3.76 -4.30
N MET A 349 16.61 2.66 -3.75
CA MET A 349 17.14 1.33 -4.10
C MET A 349 15.97 0.36 -4.34
N GLU A 350 16.00 -0.24 -5.58
CA GLU A 350 15.01 -1.33 -5.81
C GLU A 350 15.70 -2.68 -5.90
N GLY A 351 14.95 -3.80 -5.81
CA GLY A 351 15.51 -5.16 -5.92
C GLY A 351 15.96 -5.70 -4.55
N TYR A 352 17.05 -6.40 -4.56
CA TYR A 352 17.45 -7.17 -3.36
C TYR A 352 18.12 -6.26 -2.34
N GLY A 353 17.36 -5.23 -1.75
CA GLY A 353 17.81 -4.41 -0.61
C GLY A 353 17.87 -5.20 0.70
N PRO A 354 18.46 -4.65 1.64
CA PRO A 354 18.77 -3.21 1.80
C PRO A 354 20.21 -2.89 1.39
N GLN A 355 21.02 -3.83 0.86
CA GLN A 355 22.42 -3.50 0.49
C GLN A 355 22.69 -3.89 -0.97
N ARG A 356 22.03 -4.92 -1.49
CA ARG A 356 22.47 -5.52 -2.77
C ARG A 356 21.45 -5.21 -3.86
N GLY A 357 20.76 -4.10 -3.68
CA GLY A 357 19.75 -3.75 -4.70
C GLY A 357 20.35 -2.81 -5.76
N THR A 358 19.45 -2.32 -6.68
CA THR A 358 19.86 -1.42 -7.78
C THR A 358 19.42 0.02 -7.48
N PRO A 359 20.34 0.94 -7.57
CA PRO A 359 19.99 2.35 -7.30
C PRO A 359 18.94 2.88 -8.30
N VAL A 360 18.05 3.72 -7.76
CA VAL A 360 17.01 4.33 -8.60
C VAL A 360 16.99 5.83 -8.30
N LYS A 361 17.25 6.59 -9.35
CA LYS A 361 17.23 8.04 -9.16
C LYS A 361 15.78 8.58 -9.23
N MET A 362 15.30 9.13 -8.09
CA MET A 362 13.92 9.68 -8.05
C MET A 362 13.96 11.20 -7.90
N ASP A 363 15.12 11.68 -7.27
CA ASP A 363 15.32 13.11 -7.03
C ASP A 363 14.17 13.71 -6.20
N LEU A 364 13.81 12.97 -5.11
CA LEU A 364 12.65 13.45 -4.33
C LEU A 364 13.00 13.46 -2.85
N ILE A 365 12.35 14.35 -2.15
CA ILE A 365 12.20 14.26 -0.68
C ILE A 365 10.71 14.13 -0.34
N ILE A 366 10.43 13.09 0.48
CA ILE A 366 9.05 12.95 0.99
C ILE A 366 9.06 13.10 2.51
N ALA A 367 8.16 13.98 2.98
CA ALA A 367 8.23 14.24 4.43
C ALA A 367 6.83 14.36 5.01
N GLY A 368 6.74 13.93 6.29
CA GLY A 368 5.43 14.04 6.98
C GLY A 368 5.61 13.82 8.49
N ARG A 369 4.53 14.28 9.28
CA ARG A 369 4.58 14.11 10.75
C ARG A 369 3.87 12.83 11.17
N ASP A 370 3.00 12.40 10.27
CA ASP A 370 2.36 11.08 10.47
C ASP A 370 3.16 9.98 9.76
N PRO A 371 3.83 9.12 10.51
CA PRO A 371 4.76 8.16 9.89
C PRO A 371 4.03 7.14 9.03
N VAL A 372 2.78 6.76 9.47
CA VAL A 372 2.07 5.77 8.62
C VAL A 372 1.65 6.43 7.31
N ALA A 373 1.20 7.67 7.41
CA ALA A 373 0.76 8.34 6.16
C ALA A 373 1.96 8.60 5.23
N THR A 374 3.07 9.00 5.86
CA THR A 374 4.27 9.29 5.04
C THR A 374 4.78 8.02 4.37
N ASP A 375 4.87 6.90 5.11
CA ASP A 375 5.31 5.63 4.47
C ASP A 375 4.28 5.15 3.43
N SER A 376 2.98 5.42 3.69
CA SER A 376 1.95 4.98 2.72
C SER A 376 2.15 5.69 1.37
N ILE A 377 2.39 7.08 1.48
CA ILE A 377 2.54 7.82 0.21
C ILE A 377 3.85 7.39 -0.46
N ALA A 378 4.93 7.23 0.30
CA ALA A 378 6.20 6.78 -0.32
C ALA A 378 6.06 5.39 -0.94
N SER A 379 5.31 4.49 -0.23
CA SER A 379 5.17 3.12 -0.80
C SER A 379 4.38 3.17 -2.12
N LEU A 380 3.39 4.11 -2.19
CA LEU A 380 2.62 4.24 -3.45
C LEU A 380 3.52 4.76 -4.57
N VAL A 381 4.34 5.76 -4.21
CA VAL A 381 5.26 6.30 -5.23
C VAL A 381 6.16 5.19 -5.79
N MET A 382 6.42 4.18 -4.93
CA MET A 382 7.33 3.09 -5.34
C MET A 382 6.54 1.97 -6.03
N GLY A 383 5.22 2.08 -6.03
CA GLY A 383 4.39 1.06 -6.71
C GLY A 383 3.92 -0.04 -5.74
N PHE A 384 3.95 0.22 -4.44
CA PHE A 384 3.47 -0.78 -3.46
C PHE A 384 2.17 -0.29 -2.82
N ASP A 385 1.30 -1.34 -2.56
CA ASP A 385 0.00 -1.02 -1.92
C ASP A 385 0.18 -0.88 -0.39
N PRO A 386 -0.05 0.34 0.07
CA PRO A 386 0.18 0.60 1.49
C PRO A 386 -0.69 -0.31 2.39
N GLU A 387 -1.82 -0.79 1.95
CA GLU A 387 -2.69 -1.67 2.77
C GLU A 387 -2.11 -3.08 2.88
N LYS A 388 -1.19 -3.33 1.97
CA LYS A 388 -0.66 -4.72 2.00
C LYS A 388 0.70 -4.77 2.70
N ILE A 389 1.17 -3.56 3.01
CA ILE A 389 2.48 -3.57 3.73
C ILE A 389 2.21 -3.70 5.24
N PRO A 390 2.72 -4.79 5.86
CA PRO A 390 2.36 -5.13 7.25
C PRO A 390 2.67 -3.98 8.22
N SER A 391 3.86 -3.38 8.09
CA SER A 391 4.18 -2.31 9.08
C SER A 391 3.24 -1.12 8.91
N ILE A 392 2.84 -0.77 7.69
CA ILE A 392 1.93 0.38 7.47
C ILE A 392 0.51 0.00 7.91
N LYS A 393 0.05 -1.19 7.51
CA LYS A 393 -1.31 -1.63 7.90
C LYS A 393 -1.45 -1.74 9.43
N ILE A 394 -0.55 -2.43 10.03
CA ILE A 394 -0.67 -2.63 11.51
C ILE A 394 -0.48 -1.28 12.21
N GLY A 395 0.51 -0.49 11.72
CA GLY A 395 0.71 0.85 12.34
C GLY A 395 -0.58 1.67 12.35
N SER A 396 -1.27 1.65 11.22
CA SER A 396 -2.55 2.41 11.16
C SER A 396 -3.58 1.84 12.15
N GLN A 397 -3.66 0.52 12.27
CA GLN A 397 -4.66 -0.13 13.17
C GLN A 397 -4.33 0.14 14.64
N ARG A 398 -3.07 0.53 14.79
CA ARG A 398 -2.72 0.67 16.23
C ARG A 398 -2.54 2.14 16.58
N GLY A 399 -2.97 2.96 15.73
CA GLY A 399 -3.14 4.38 16.11
C GLY A 399 -1.85 5.19 15.90
N LEU A 400 -0.89 4.72 15.07
CA LEU A 400 0.37 5.49 14.87
C LEU A 400 0.19 6.50 13.73
N GLY A 401 -0.94 6.41 13.06
CA GLY A 401 -1.26 7.29 11.92
C GLY A 401 -2.30 6.62 11.00
N THR A 402 -2.36 7.19 9.71
CA THR A 402 -3.45 6.64 8.87
C THR A 402 -2.88 6.21 7.52
N ASN A 403 -3.28 5.05 7.07
CA ASN A 403 -2.92 4.65 5.69
C ASN A 403 -4.14 4.72 4.79
N ASP A 404 -5.17 5.42 5.34
CA ASP A 404 -6.34 5.74 4.50
C ASP A 404 -6.03 6.97 3.63
N LEU A 405 -5.89 6.68 2.32
CA LEU A 405 -5.37 7.74 1.41
C LEU A 405 -6.34 8.91 1.37
N SER A 406 -7.65 8.69 1.61
CA SER A 406 -8.62 9.82 1.60
C SER A 406 -8.41 10.75 2.79
N LYS A 407 -7.63 10.33 3.71
CA LYS A 407 -7.40 11.19 4.90
C LYS A 407 -5.97 11.75 4.87
N ILE A 408 -5.32 11.53 3.70
CA ILE A 408 -3.96 12.06 3.60
C ILE A 408 -3.95 13.16 2.52
N GLU A 409 -3.59 14.31 2.96
CA GLU A 409 -3.38 15.40 1.98
C GLU A 409 -1.92 15.46 1.52
N VAL A 410 -1.75 15.36 0.22
CA VAL A 410 -0.38 15.42 -0.33
C VAL A 410 -0.14 16.84 -0.86
N LYS A 411 0.92 17.47 -0.37
CA LYS A 411 1.28 18.81 -0.85
C LYS A 411 2.59 18.75 -1.65
N GLY A 412 2.77 19.73 -2.58
CA GLY A 412 3.90 19.69 -3.53
C GLY A 412 3.56 18.88 -4.78
N LEU A 413 4.49 17.90 -5.11
CA LEU A 413 4.19 17.06 -6.29
C LEU A 413 3.15 15.99 -5.96
N SER A 414 2.37 15.66 -6.98
CA SER A 414 1.40 14.57 -6.77
C SER A 414 2.07 13.19 -6.88
N VAL A 415 1.45 12.18 -6.28
CA VAL A 415 1.97 10.79 -6.36
C VAL A 415 2.06 10.36 -7.83
N LYS A 416 1.06 10.79 -8.60
CA LYS A 416 1.06 10.40 -10.03
C LYS A 416 2.30 10.95 -10.76
N GLU A 417 2.66 12.14 -10.41
CA GLU A 417 3.79 12.77 -11.12
C GLU A 417 5.10 12.05 -10.83
N VAL A 418 5.08 11.45 -9.69
CA VAL A 418 6.44 10.94 -9.35
C VAL A 418 6.36 9.42 -9.17
N PHE A 419 5.31 8.90 -9.62
CA PHE A 419 5.09 7.44 -9.52
C PHE A 419 6.13 6.72 -10.39
N ARG A 420 6.86 5.84 -9.67
CA ARG A 420 7.83 4.97 -10.37
C ARG A 420 7.93 3.62 -9.67
N PRO A 421 7.28 2.65 -10.20
CA PRO A 421 7.25 1.37 -9.51
C PRO A 421 8.64 0.72 -9.44
N PHE A 422 8.99 0.34 -8.22
CA PHE A 422 10.27 -0.35 -8.00
C PHE A 422 10.12 -1.85 -8.21
N ASN A 423 11.30 -2.47 -8.59
CA ASN A 423 11.34 -3.95 -8.51
C ASN A 423 11.35 -4.44 -7.05
N CYS A 424 10.54 -5.49 -6.83
CA CYS A 424 10.54 -5.97 -5.43
C CYS A 424 11.85 -6.70 -5.12
N ALA A 425 12.14 -6.80 -3.85
CA ALA A 425 13.44 -7.40 -3.43
C ALA A 425 13.49 -8.89 -3.77
N VAL A 426 12.29 -9.55 -3.54
CA VAL A 426 12.21 -10.98 -3.90
C VAL A 426 10.86 -11.21 -4.61
N PRO A 427 10.79 -12.29 -5.43
CA PRO A 427 9.60 -12.51 -6.27
C PRO A 427 8.31 -12.60 -5.43
N GLU A 428 8.36 -13.10 -4.23
CA GLU A 428 7.14 -13.24 -3.39
C GLU A 428 6.58 -11.88 -3.00
N HIS A 429 7.41 -10.85 -3.04
CA HIS A 429 6.94 -9.54 -2.58
C HIS A 429 6.08 -8.86 -3.67
N ARG A 430 5.95 -9.46 -4.82
CA ARG A 430 5.06 -8.90 -5.86
C ARG A 430 3.61 -8.80 -5.35
N GLU A 431 3.29 -9.63 -4.41
CA GLU A 431 1.91 -9.59 -3.87
C GLU A 431 1.63 -8.28 -3.13
N PHE A 432 2.73 -7.52 -2.79
CA PHE A 432 2.50 -6.29 -2.01
C PHE A 432 2.47 -5.09 -2.96
N GLN A 433 2.70 -5.26 -4.27
CA GLN A 433 2.77 -4.14 -5.21
C GLN A 433 1.37 -3.85 -5.77
N LEU A 434 1.21 -2.52 -6.30
CA LEU A 434 -0.04 -2.10 -6.97
C LEU A 434 -0.16 -2.82 -8.32
N LYS A 435 -1.12 -3.27 -8.64
CA LYS A 435 -1.31 -3.96 -9.94
C LYS A 435 -1.48 -2.94 -11.07
N THR A 436 -0.65 -2.06 -11.98
CA THR A 436 -0.30 -0.93 -12.89
C THR A 436 -1.43 -0.65 -13.89
N GLN A 437 -1.49 0.94 -14.73
CA GLN A 437 -2.00 1.86 -15.76
C GLN A 437 -2.33 1.10 -17.06
N ALA A 438 -1.83 0.02 -17.52
CA ALA A 438 -2.16 -0.89 -18.63
C ALA A 438 -3.41 -1.72 -18.32
N GLU A 439 -3.72 -1.76 -17.11
CA GLU A 439 -4.90 -2.55 -16.71
C GLU A 439 -6.11 -1.60 -16.54
N SER A 440 -5.95 -0.17 -16.44
CA SER A 440 -6.91 0.94 -16.27
C SER A 440 -7.30 1.50 -17.64
N LYS A 441 -6.49 1.66 -18.79
CA LYS A 441 -6.80 1.95 -20.21
C LYS A 441 -7.68 0.86 -20.83
N THR A 442 -7.60 -0.29 -20.40
CA THR A 442 -8.45 -1.41 -20.85
C THR A 442 -9.81 -1.37 -20.15
N LEU A 443 -9.93 -0.76 -19.03
CA LEU A 443 -11.19 -0.57 -18.28
C LEU A 443 -11.96 0.64 -18.82
N ILE A 444 -11.37 1.78 -19.27
CA ILE A 444 -12.00 2.99 -19.86
C ILE A 444 -12.47 2.66 -21.29
N GLU A 445 -11.76 1.93 -22.07
CA GLU A 445 -12.22 1.44 -23.38
C GLU A 445 -13.39 0.46 -23.23
N PHE A 446 -13.46 -0.12 -22.11
CA PHE A 446 -14.54 -1.09 -21.76
C PHE A 446 -15.79 -0.36 -21.26
N ILE A 447 -15.80 0.78 -20.54
CA ILE A 447 -16.92 1.61 -20.03
C ILE A 447 -17.46 2.47 -21.19
N THR A 448 -16.66 2.93 -22.15
CA THR A 448 -17.07 3.71 -23.33
C THR A 448 -17.88 2.82 -24.31
N VAL A 449 -17.54 1.55 -24.34
CA VAL A 449 -18.30 0.60 -25.19
C VAL A 449 -19.64 0.26 -24.54
N ILE A 450 -19.74 0.22 -23.20
CA ILE A 450 -21.00 -0.04 -22.47
C ILE A 450 -21.90 1.21 -22.55
N LEU A 451 -21.42 2.45 -22.50
CA LEU A 451 -22.22 3.70 -22.51
C LEU A 451 -22.70 4.01 -23.94
N ILE A 452 -21.83 3.67 -24.98
CA ILE A 452 -22.23 3.85 -26.40
C ILE A 452 -23.33 2.83 -26.76
N THR A 453 -23.22 1.65 -26.23
CA THR A 453 -24.21 0.60 -26.54
C THR A 453 -25.50 0.84 -25.73
N SER A 454 -25.47 1.43 -24.56
CA SER A 454 -26.65 1.75 -23.73
C SER A 454 -27.34 3.01 -24.25
N THR A 455 -26.62 4.01 -24.85
CA THR A 455 -27.16 5.24 -25.48
C THR A 455 -27.82 4.90 -26.81
N ILE A 456 -27.22 4.01 -27.61
CA ILE A 456 -27.84 3.49 -28.84
C ILE A 456 -29.13 2.72 -28.50
N PHE A 457 -29.15 1.97 -27.39
CA PHE A 457 -30.33 1.26 -26.85
C PHE A 457 -31.41 2.26 -26.41
N LEU A 458 -31.11 3.40 -25.77
CA LEU A 458 -32.09 4.39 -25.29
C LEU A 458 -32.59 5.26 -26.45
N PHE A 459 -31.71 5.60 -27.48
CA PHE A 459 -32.08 6.30 -28.72
C PHE A 459 -33.02 5.43 -29.57
N VAL A 460 -32.84 4.12 -29.69
CA VAL A 460 -33.75 3.19 -30.42
C VAL A 460 -35.08 3.06 -29.65
N LEU A 461 -35.08 3.12 -28.31
CA LEU A 461 -36.32 3.09 -27.49
C LEU A 461 -37.06 4.42 -27.59
N TYR A 462 -36.29 5.67 -27.72
CA TYR A 462 -36.88 7.01 -27.84
C TYR A 462 -37.48 7.19 -29.24
N MET A 463 -36.92 6.59 -30.33
CA MET A 463 -37.42 6.73 -31.72
C MET A 463 -38.61 5.78 -31.95
N LYS A 464 -39.02 4.96 -30.91
CA LYS A 464 -40.15 4.02 -31.08
C LYS A 464 -41.25 4.31 -30.06
N PHE A 465 -41.15 5.43 -29.26
CA PHE A 465 -42.27 6.14 -28.62
C PHE A 465 -42.44 7.54 -29.20
#